data_AF-A0A1F4URP1-F1
#
_entry.id   AF-A0A1F4URP1-F1
#
_cell.length_a   1.000
_cell.length_b   1.000
_cell.length_c   1.000
_cell.angle_alpha   90.00
_cell.angle_beta   90.00
_cell.angle_gamma   90.00
#
_symmetry.space_group_name_H-M   'P 1'
#
loop_
_entity.id
_entity.type
_entity.pdbx_description
1 polymer ?
#
loop_
_entity_poly.entity_id
_entity_poly.type
_entity_poly.pdbx_seq_one_letter_code
_entity_poly.pdbx_strand_id
1 'polypeptide(L)'
;MLNCSYFLSQFISQREFILGSFIVLILVWWFLFKTVRGRAEQILVGFVVGGAALNLLERVVFGCVRDYFNFFGLFRYNAWDIIITVGVLTILLRTAIKKFNAQ
;
A
#
# COMPACT_ATOMS: atom_id res chain seq x y z
N MET A 1 -2.57 1.72 18.49
CA MET A 1 -3.89 2.40 18.51
C MET A 1 -4.66 1.94 17.29
N LEU A 2 -5.99 1.80 17.38
CA LEU A 2 -6.80 1.38 16.24
C LEU A 2 -7.18 2.60 15.39
N ASN A 3 -6.90 2.52 14.10
CA ASN A 3 -7.31 3.49 13.09
C ASN A 3 -8.51 2.94 12.32
N CYS A 4 -9.69 3.40 12.72
CA CYS A 4 -10.96 2.98 12.15
C CYS A 4 -11.41 3.90 11.00
N SER A 5 -10.79 5.07 10.87
CA SER A 5 -11.03 5.95 9.73
C SER A 5 -10.47 5.33 8.45
N TYR A 6 -11.12 5.66 7.34
CA TYR A 6 -10.70 5.29 5.99
C TYR A 6 -11.06 6.41 5.02
N PHE A 7 -10.48 6.33 3.82
CA PHE A 7 -10.75 7.28 2.75
C PHE A 7 -12.25 7.32 2.45
N LEU A 8 -12.84 8.53 2.42
CA LEU A 8 -14.27 8.77 2.22
C LEU A 8 -15.19 8.15 3.28
N SER A 9 -14.71 7.88 4.49
CA SER A 9 -15.54 7.34 5.59
C SER A 9 -16.77 8.18 5.96
N GLN A 10 -16.85 9.44 5.53
CA GLN A 10 -18.04 10.29 5.67
C GLN A 10 -19.13 10.03 4.61
N PHE A 11 -18.76 9.40 3.49
CA PHE A 11 -19.62 9.25 2.31
C PHE A 11 -19.91 7.79 1.95
N ILE A 12 -18.99 6.88 2.23
CA ILE A 12 -19.12 5.45 1.92
C ILE A 12 -19.03 4.61 3.19
N SER A 13 -19.74 3.49 3.20
CA SER A 13 -19.65 2.49 4.25
C SER A 13 -18.34 1.71 4.18
N GLN A 14 -17.98 1.09 5.29
CA GLN A 14 -16.76 0.30 5.39
C GLN A 14 -16.78 -0.90 4.46
N ARG A 15 -17.95 -1.50 4.22
CA ARG A 15 -18.11 -2.63 3.30
C ARG A 15 -17.77 -2.21 1.86
N GLU A 16 -18.29 -1.07 1.43
CA GLU A 16 -18.00 -0.51 0.10
C GLU A 16 -16.51 -0.16 -0.05
N PHE A 17 -15.91 0.46 0.98
CA PHE A 17 -14.48 0.74 1.00
C PHE A 17 -13.63 -0.53 0.88
N ILE A 18 -13.97 -1.59 1.63
CA ILE A 18 -13.26 -2.88 1.58
C ILE A 18 -13.36 -3.51 0.18
N LEU A 19 -14.57 -3.57 -0.39
CA LEU A 19 -14.80 -4.13 -1.73
C LEU A 19 -14.02 -3.34 -2.80
N GLY A 20 -14.10 -2.01 -2.75
CA GLY A 20 -13.34 -1.13 -3.65
C GLY A 20 -11.83 -1.32 -3.49
N SER A 21 -11.34 -1.44 -2.25
CA SER A 21 -9.92 -1.69 -1.97
C SER A 21 -9.44 -3.02 -2.52
N PHE A 22 -10.25 -4.09 -2.42
CA PHE A 22 -9.94 -5.39 -3.04
C PHE A 22 -9.84 -5.27 -4.56
N ILE A 23 -10.79 -4.58 -5.20
CA ILE A 23 -10.78 -4.38 -6.66
C ILE A 23 -9.50 -3.64 -7.07
N VAL A 24 -9.19 -2.51 -6.41
CA VAL A 24 -7.97 -1.73 -6.69
C VAL A 24 -6.72 -2.58 -6.47
N LEU A 25 -6.65 -3.35 -5.39
CA LEU A 25 -5.51 -4.21 -5.09
C LEU A 25 -5.28 -5.27 -6.18
N ILE A 26 -6.35 -5.92 -6.64
CA ILE A 26 -6.30 -6.91 -7.73
C ILE A 26 -5.85 -6.24 -9.04
N LEU A 27 -6.40 -5.08 -9.38
CA LEU A 27 -6.03 -4.35 -10.60
C LEU A 27 -4.57 -3.90 -10.57
N VAL A 28 -4.10 -3.35 -9.44
CA VAL A 28 -2.71 -2.93 -9.25
C VAL A 28 -1.78 -4.14 -9.32
N TRP A 29 -2.11 -5.23 -8.62
CA TRP A 29 -1.33 -6.46 -8.68
C TRP A 29 -1.25 -7.00 -10.12
N TRP A 30 -2.38 -7.13 -10.80
CA TRP A 30 -2.44 -7.63 -12.18
C TRP A 30 -1.63 -6.77 -13.14
N PHE A 31 -1.81 -5.45 -13.08
CA PHE A 31 -1.10 -4.50 -13.93
C PHE A 31 0.40 -4.56 -13.69
N LEU A 32 0.84 -4.41 -12.44
CA LEU A 32 2.26 -4.39 -12.09
C LEU A 32 2.93 -5.74 -12.39
N PHE A 33 2.25 -6.86 -12.16
CA PHE A 33 2.78 -8.18 -12.47
C PHE A 33 2.99 -8.40 -13.97
N LYS A 34 2.16 -7.79 -14.83
CA LYS A 34 2.32 -7.85 -16.29
C LYS A 34 3.40 -6.90 -16.81
N THR A 35 3.56 -5.75 -16.18
CA THR A 35 4.51 -4.71 -16.62
C THR A 35 5.94 -4.99 -16.17
N VAL A 36 6.11 -5.53 -14.95
CA VAL A 36 7.42 -5.67 -14.32
C VAL A 36 8.09 -6.99 -14.71
N ARG A 37 9.30 -6.91 -15.28
CA ARG A 37 10.09 -8.08 -15.73
C ARG A 37 11.31 -8.42 -14.87
N GLY A 38 11.78 -7.49 -14.04
CA GLY A 38 12.97 -7.69 -13.19
C GLY A 38 12.62 -8.30 -11.83
N ARG A 39 13.46 -9.22 -11.34
CA ARG A 39 13.26 -9.85 -10.02
C ARG A 39 13.23 -8.81 -8.89
N ALA A 40 14.10 -7.80 -8.95
CA ALA A 40 14.14 -6.74 -7.95
C ALA A 40 12.83 -5.94 -7.94
N GLU A 41 12.35 -5.54 -9.11
CA GLU A 41 11.09 -4.82 -9.23
C GLU A 41 9.89 -5.69 -8.82
N GLN A 42 9.90 -7.00 -9.09
CA GLN A 42 8.85 -7.93 -8.62
C GLN A 42 8.78 -7.99 -7.09
N ILE A 43 9.93 -8.02 -6.41
CA ILE A 43 9.99 -7.98 -4.93
C ILE A 43 9.39 -6.66 -4.41
N LEU A 44 9.72 -5.53 -5.04
CA LEU A 44 9.18 -4.23 -4.66
C LEU A 44 7.67 -4.12 -4.89
N VAL A 45 7.16 -4.68 -6.00
CA VAL A 45 5.71 -4.82 -6.22
C VAL A 45 5.09 -5.69 -5.11
N GLY A 46 5.77 -6.76 -4.71
CA GLY A 46 5.37 -7.62 -3.59
C GLY A 46 5.26 -6.86 -2.27
N PHE A 47 6.17 -5.90 -2.00
CA PHE A 47 6.07 -5.04 -0.81
C PHE A 47 4.81 -4.18 -0.85
N VAL A 48 4.53 -3.54 -1.98
CA VAL A 48 3.35 -2.67 -2.13
C VAL A 48 2.06 -3.46 -2.01
N VAL A 49 1.92 -4.54 -2.79
CA VAL A 49 0.70 -5.37 -2.81
C VAL A 49 0.54 -6.12 -1.49
N GLY A 50 1.61 -6.70 -0.96
CA GLY A 50 1.58 -7.47 0.29
C GLY A 50 1.27 -6.59 1.50
N GLY A 51 1.91 -5.43 1.63
CA GLY A 51 1.60 -4.49 2.71
C GLY A 51 0.16 -3.99 2.64
N ALA A 52 -0.32 -3.64 1.43
CA ALA A 52 -1.71 -3.22 1.23
C ALA A 52 -2.71 -4.33 1.57
N ALA A 53 -2.41 -5.58 1.17
CA ALA A 53 -3.23 -6.75 1.50
C ALA A 53 -3.32 -6.99 3.01
N LEU A 54 -2.21 -6.84 3.75
CA LEU A 54 -2.18 -7.05 5.19
C LEU A 54 -2.90 -5.94 5.96
N ASN A 55 -2.78 -4.68 5.53
CA ASN A 55 -3.60 -3.58 6.06
C ASN A 55 -5.10 -3.80 5.79
N LEU A 56 -5.46 -4.28 4.59
CA LEU A 56 -6.85 -4.60 4.23
C LEU A 56 -7.38 -5.78 5.05
N LEU A 57 -6.55 -6.82 5.27
CA LEU A 57 -6.89 -7.98 6.08
C LEU A 57 -7.19 -7.57 7.53
N GLU A 58 -6.37 -6.72 8.14
CA GLU A 58 -6.67 -6.21 9.48
C GLU A 58 -8.01 -5.49 9.52
N ARG A 59 -8.31 -4.67 8.51
CA ARG A 59 -9.59 -3.96 8.42
C ARG A 59 -10.79 -4.90 8.24
N VAL A 60 -10.62 -6.01 7.52
CA VAL A 60 -11.66 -7.04 7.38
C VAL A 60 -11.89 -7.78 8.69
N VAL A 61 -10.82 -8.13 9.42
CA VAL A 61 -10.91 -8.96 10.63
C VAL A 61 -11.33 -8.14 11.86
N PHE A 62 -10.75 -6.96 12.05
CA PHE A 62 -10.90 -6.16 13.27
C PHE A 62 -11.78 -4.92 13.07
N GLY A 63 -12.17 -4.62 11.84
CA GLY A 63 -12.86 -3.38 11.49
C GLY A 63 -11.95 -2.16 11.37
N CYS A 64 -10.71 -2.23 11.88
CA CYS A 64 -9.75 -1.13 11.92
C CYS A 64 -8.33 -1.63 11.64
N VAL A 65 -7.41 -0.71 11.35
CA VAL A 65 -5.99 -1.01 11.15
C VAL A 65 -5.20 -0.66 12.41
N ARG A 66 -4.21 -1.46 12.79
CA ARG A 66 -3.43 -1.22 14.02
C ARG A 66 -2.21 -0.35 13.74
N ASP A 67 -2.31 0.93 14.12
CA ASP A 67 -1.20 1.90 14.03
C ASP A 67 -0.51 2.03 15.39
N TYR A 68 0.63 1.36 15.53
CA TYR A 68 1.39 1.27 16.79
C TYR A 68 2.67 2.12 16.82
N PHE A 69 3.15 2.60 15.67
CA PHE A 69 4.22 3.59 15.63
C PHE A 69 3.67 5.02 15.66
N ASN A 70 4.48 5.95 16.15
CA ASN A 70 4.13 7.36 16.28
C ASN A 70 5.32 8.21 15.81
N PHE A 71 5.09 9.07 14.83
CA PHE A 71 6.09 9.99 14.31
C PHE A 71 6.02 11.33 15.06
N PHE A 72 6.71 11.43 16.20
CA PHE A 72 6.82 12.67 17.00
C PHE A 72 5.50 13.40 17.30
N GLY A 73 4.39 12.66 17.39
CA GLY A 73 3.04 13.20 17.62
C GLY A 73 2.31 13.69 16.37
N LEU A 74 2.96 13.71 15.19
CA LEU A 74 2.38 14.25 13.95
C LEU A 74 1.41 13.27 13.30
N PHE A 75 1.81 12.01 13.16
CA PHE A 75 0.97 10.95 12.61
C PHE A 75 1.37 9.59 13.16
N ARG A 76 0.48 8.61 12.99
CA ARG A 76 0.70 7.22 13.37
C ARG A 76 0.73 6.35 12.14
N TYR A 77 1.45 5.25 12.23
CA TYR A 77 1.67 4.31 11.14
C TYR A 77 1.98 2.93 11.71
N ASN A 78 2.05 1.94 10.83
CA ASN A 78 2.41 0.56 11.17
C ASN A 78 3.51 0.02 10.26
N ALA A 79 3.97 -1.21 10.50
CA ALA A 79 5.01 -1.83 9.67
C ALA A 79 4.58 -2.02 8.20
N TRP A 80 3.30 -2.26 7.93
CA TRP A 80 2.78 -2.41 6.57
C TRP A 80 2.87 -1.09 5.79
N ASP A 81 2.59 0.05 6.43
CA ASP A 81 2.76 1.37 5.81
C ASP A 81 4.22 1.64 5.45
N ILE A 82 5.17 1.22 6.29
CA ILE A 82 6.60 1.33 6.00
C ILE A 82 6.96 0.46 4.79
N ILE A 83 6.50 -0.79 4.76
CA ILE A 83 6.79 -1.74 3.67
C ILE A 83 6.24 -1.20 2.34
N ILE A 84 5.00 -0.70 2.32
CA ILE A 84 4.40 -0.05 1.14
C ILE A 84 5.25 1.15 0.72
N THR A 85 5.58 2.04 1.67
CA THR A 85 6.34 3.27 1.41
C THR A 85 7.72 2.96 0.83
N VAL A 86 8.45 2.01 1.40
CA VAL A 86 9.76 1.57 0.89
C VAL A 86 9.63 0.99 -0.52
N GLY A 87 8.63 0.16 -0.77
CA GLY A 87 8.34 -0.40 -2.10
C GLY A 87 8.10 0.69 -3.14
N VAL A 88 7.17 1.62 -2.86
CA VAL A 88 6.83 2.74 -3.75
C VAL A 88 8.04 3.64 -4.00
N LEU A 89 8.70 4.12 -2.94
CA LEU A 89 9.85 5.03 -3.08
C LEU A 89 10.98 4.40 -3.89
N THR A 90 11.28 3.12 -3.65
CA THR A 90 12.35 2.43 -4.41
C THR A 90 11.99 2.27 -5.89
N ILE A 91 10.72 1.97 -6.22
CA ILE A 91 10.25 1.90 -7.61
C ILE A 91 10.37 3.26 -8.30
N LEU A 92 9.94 4.33 -7.62
CA LEU A 92 9.99 5.70 -8.16
C LEU A 92 11.44 6.15 -8.38
N LEU A 93 12.33 5.93 -7.40
CA LEU A 93 13.76 6.26 -7.52
C LEU A 93 14.41 5.51 -8.68
N ARG A 94 14.17 4.20 -8.79
CA ARG A 94 14.71 3.39 -9.91
C ARG A 94 14.20 3.89 -11.26
N THR A 95 12.92 4.23 -11.34
CA THR A 95 12.32 4.75 -12.57
C THR A 95 12.89 6.13 -12.95
N ALA A 96 13.06 7.01 -11.96
CA ALA A 96 13.66 8.34 -12.17
C ALA A 96 15.11 8.24 -12.65
N ILE A 97 15.93 7.39 -12.02
CA ILE A 97 17.34 7.18 -12.41
C ILE A 97 17.45 6.57 -13.82
N LYS A 98 16.64 5.54 -14.14
CA LYS A 98 16.61 4.96 -15.50
C LYS A 98 16.24 6.00 -16.55
N LYS A 99 15.28 6.88 -16.25
CA LYS A 99 14.87 7.97 -17.15
C LYS A 99 15.98 9.00 -17.35
N PHE A 100 16.67 9.40 -16.27
CA PHE A 100 17.77 10.36 -16.35
C PHE A 100 18.97 9.81 -17.14
N ASN A 101 19.33 8.55 -16.95
CA ASN A 101 20.45 7.91 -17.66
C ASN A 101 20.15 7.56 -19.13
N ALA A 102 18.88 7.65 -19.55
CA ALA A 102 18.46 7.40 -20.93
C ALA A 102 18.36 8.70 -21.76
N GLN A 103 18.61 9.86 -21.14
CA GLN A 103 18.79 11.17 -21.78
C GLN A 103 20.28 11.43 -22.00
#